data_AF-A0A2E6H3Z2-F1
#
_entry.id   AF-A0A2E6H3Z2-F1
#
_cell.length_a   1.000
_cell.length_b   1.000
_cell.length_c   1.000
_cell.angle_alpha   90.00
_cell.angle_beta   90.00
_cell.angle_gamma   90.00
#
_symmetry.space_group_name_H-M   'P 1'
#
loop_
_entity.id
_entity.type
_entity.pdbx_description
1 polymer ?
#
loop_
_entity_poly.entity_id
_entity_poly.type
_entity_poly.pdbx_seq_one_letter_code
_entity_poly.pdbx_strand_id
1 'polypeptide(L)'
;MSQKSIWMKSPFMSKLLSYLKGVSKDEEVIFRLKTTLKMTLIPIASGCIMAGFLYVLLEMNLYFFEANGYQGWQSFKEVYYEFIIGSTLKLVPYIAGFIAVVAITGIYVSDLLLRPFRIIGDYCEKVVNGEDTSYDPDFFTDLKLLTTFSELFFLNIHNTRKAKRSLEPMDIPTKYTRIHQPVSETAFFLQYFLYILIVSICAYMALYIATVDMHQGIINLAGESLKSSKMMTYFFNRQTEVLQDVLQVVMFGHILMYVALARHLYYKVCGPAFGIFATMRAFLKGNYSSRVHLIGYYYLRTHCRKLNRYLDLMQKELT
;
A
#
# COMPACT_ATOMS: atom_id res chain seq x y z
N MET A 1 -17.47 -25.62 -35.25
CA MET A 1 -16.50 -24.65 -35.79
C MET A 1 -16.36 -23.50 -34.80
N SER A 2 -15.11 -23.18 -34.44
CA SER A 2 -14.70 -22.43 -33.25
C SER A 2 -14.76 -20.92 -33.44
N GLN A 3 -15.50 -20.23 -32.57
CA GLN A 3 -15.55 -18.76 -32.47
C GLN A 3 -14.72 -18.24 -31.28
N LYS A 4 -13.59 -18.91 -30.96
CA LYS A 4 -12.72 -18.56 -29.82
C LYS A 4 -11.37 -17.91 -30.19
N SER A 5 -11.07 -17.65 -31.47
CA SER A 5 -9.71 -17.25 -31.88
C SER A 5 -9.53 -15.81 -32.38
N ILE A 6 -10.48 -14.90 -32.15
CA ILE A 6 -10.39 -13.53 -32.72
C ILE A 6 -9.85 -12.49 -31.72
N TRP A 7 -9.84 -12.78 -30.41
CA TRP A 7 -9.35 -11.84 -29.39
C TRP A 7 -7.83 -11.88 -29.12
N MET A 8 -7.04 -12.69 -29.86
CA MET A 8 -5.60 -12.89 -29.63
C MET A 8 -4.69 -12.40 -30.78
N LYS A 9 -5.06 -11.33 -31.49
CA LYS A 9 -4.23 -10.79 -32.59
C LYS A 9 -3.92 -9.30 -32.51
N SER A 10 -4.01 -8.68 -31.34
CA SER A 10 -3.44 -7.35 -31.16
C SER A 10 -1.95 -7.49 -30.75
N PRO A 11 -0.99 -6.98 -31.53
CA PRO A 11 0.44 -7.02 -31.17
C PRO A 11 0.73 -6.25 -29.86
N PHE A 12 -0.17 -5.33 -29.48
CA PHE A 12 -0.18 -4.69 -28.18
C PHE A 12 -0.54 -5.67 -27.05
N MET A 13 -1.58 -6.48 -27.20
CA MET A 13 -2.01 -7.48 -26.21
C MET A 13 -0.96 -8.57 -25.99
N SER A 14 -0.28 -9.03 -27.06
CA SER A 14 0.79 -10.02 -26.91
C SER A 14 2.03 -9.45 -26.22
N LYS A 15 2.37 -8.17 -26.49
CA LYS A 15 3.47 -7.44 -25.83
C LYS A 15 3.14 -7.09 -24.38
N LEU A 16 1.88 -6.75 -24.09
CA LEU A 16 1.36 -6.56 -22.74
C LEU A 16 1.39 -7.88 -21.97
N LEU A 17 0.93 -8.99 -22.56
CA LEU A 17 0.96 -10.32 -21.95
C LEU A 17 2.39 -10.82 -21.71
N SER A 18 3.33 -10.56 -22.61
CA SER A 18 4.73 -10.93 -22.40
C SER A 18 5.39 -10.09 -21.30
N TYR A 19 5.08 -8.79 -21.24
CA TYR A 19 5.52 -7.91 -20.16
C TYR A 19 4.92 -8.33 -18.80
N LEU A 20 3.61 -8.62 -18.76
CA LEU A 20 2.91 -9.16 -17.59
C LEU A 20 3.48 -10.52 -17.15
N LYS A 21 3.87 -11.38 -18.10
CA LYS A 21 4.55 -12.65 -17.79
C LYS A 21 5.96 -12.44 -17.22
N GLY A 22 6.68 -11.40 -17.65
CA GLY A 22 7.97 -11.02 -17.07
C GLY A 22 7.81 -10.47 -15.65
N VAL A 23 6.85 -9.57 -15.45
CA VAL A 23 6.46 -8.99 -14.16
C VAL A 23 6.02 -10.05 -13.16
N SER A 24 5.34 -11.11 -13.61
CA SER A 24 4.92 -12.26 -12.81
C SER A 24 6.08 -13.13 -12.28
N LYS A 25 7.32 -12.93 -12.74
CA LYS A 25 8.49 -13.69 -12.26
C LYS A 25 9.29 -12.95 -11.19
N ASP A 26 9.16 -11.63 -11.14
CA ASP A 26 9.88 -10.81 -10.17
C ASP A 26 9.09 -10.72 -8.86
N GLU A 27 9.59 -11.42 -7.83
CA GLU A 27 8.96 -11.48 -6.51
C GLU A 27 8.87 -10.10 -5.84
N GLU A 28 9.80 -9.19 -6.15
CA GLU A 28 9.78 -7.80 -5.68
C GLU A 28 8.66 -7.01 -6.35
N VAL A 29 8.53 -7.11 -7.68
CA VAL A 29 7.44 -6.42 -8.40
C VAL A 29 6.07 -6.93 -7.96
N ILE A 30 5.93 -8.24 -7.71
CA ILE A 30 4.68 -8.82 -7.17
C ILE A 30 4.36 -8.24 -5.78
N PHE A 31 5.36 -8.05 -4.92
CA PHE A 31 5.16 -7.42 -3.62
C PHE A 31 4.65 -5.98 -3.76
N ARG A 32 5.24 -5.20 -4.68
CA ARG A 32 4.79 -3.83 -4.96
C ARG A 32 3.35 -3.82 -5.45
N LEU A 33 3.02 -4.62 -6.46
CA LEU A 33 1.67 -4.71 -7.01
C LEU A 33 0.63 -5.15 -5.98
N LYS A 34 0.95 -6.13 -5.12
CA LYS A 34 0.05 -6.57 -4.04
C LYS A 34 -0.17 -5.48 -2.99
N THR A 35 0.87 -4.69 -2.69
CA THR A 35 0.77 -3.57 -1.75
C THR A 35 -0.08 -2.44 -2.33
N THR A 36 0.19 -2.07 -3.59
CA THR A 36 -0.62 -1.12 -4.35
C THR A 36 -2.08 -1.52 -4.40
N LEU A 37 -2.37 -2.78 -4.77
CA LEU A 37 -3.74 -3.28 -4.84
C LEU A 37 -4.47 -3.20 -3.50
N LYS A 38 -3.79 -3.53 -2.39
CA LYS A 38 -4.40 -3.41 -1.05
C LYS A 38 -4.72 -1.97 -0.69
N MET A 39 -3.84 -1.04 -1.04
CA MET A 39 -4.06 0.39 -0.80
C MET A 39 -5.20 0.95 -1.64
N THR A 40 -5.36 0.52 -2.89
CA THR A 40 -6.45 0.99 -3.78
C THR A 40 -7.79 0.31 -3.49
N LEU A 41 -7.78 -0.93 -3.00
CA LEU A 41 -9.00 -1.67 -2.71
C LEU A 41 -9.81 -1.04 -1.57
N ILE A 42 -9.17 -0.40 -0.59
CA ILE A 42 -9.85 0.24 0.54
C ILE A 42 -10.82 1.35 0.06
N PRO A 43 -10.37 2.40 -0.66
CA PRO A 43 -11.28 3.44 -1.15
C PRO A 43 -12.30 2.92 -2.16
N ILE A 44 -11.95 1.91 -2.97
CA ILE A 44 -12.92 1.27 -3.88
C ILE A 44 -14.04 0.60 -3.07
N ALA A 45 -13.69 -0.21 -2.06
CA ALA A 45 -14.66 -0.89 -1.23
C ALA A 45 -15.53 0.12 -0.45
N SER A 46 -14.93 1.16 0.13
CA SER A 46 -15.66 2.26 0.78
C SER A 46 -16.61 2.96 -0.20
N GLY A 47 -16.14 3.27 -1.41
CA GLY A 47 -16.96 3.88 -2.47
C GLY A 47 -18.13 2.99 -2.89
N CYS A 48 -17.93 1.68 -3.02
CA CYS A 48 -19.01 0.73 -3.32
C CYS A 48 -20.06 0.69 -2.22
N ILE A 49 -19.66 0.73 -0.94
CA ILE A 49 -20.58 0.80 0.19
C ILE A 49 -21.39 2.11 0.13
N MET A 50 -20.72 3.25 -0.10
CA MET A 50 -21.39 4.55 -0.24
C MET A 50 -22.37 4.58 -1.41
N ALA A 51 -22.00 4.01 -2.56
CA ALA A 51 -22.89 3.90 -3.72
C ALA A 51 -24.13 3.05 -3.40
N GLY A 52 -23.97 1.97 -2.64
CA GLY A 52 -25.08 1.15 -2.17
C GLY A 52 -26.05 1.94 -1.28
N PHE A 53 -25.53 2.76 -0.35
CA PHE A 53 -26.38 3.62 0.47
C PHE A 53 -27.07 4.73 -0.34
N LEU A 54 -26.37 5.37 -1.28
CA LEU A 54 -26.98 6.34 -2.19
C LEU A 54 -28.12 5.72 -3.01
N TYR A 55 -27.97 4.47 -3.44
CA TYR A 55 -29.02 3.73 -4.12
C TYR A 55 -30.23 3.47 -3.20
N VAL A 56 -30.02 3.13 -1.93
CA VAL A 56 -31.13 2.97 -0.96
C VAL A 56 -31.85 4.29 -0.71
N LEU A 57 -31.12 5.40 -0.54
CA LEU A 57 -31.70 6.72 -0.37
C LEU A 57 -32.54 7.15 -1.59
N LEU A 58 -32.07 6.78 -2.78
CA LEU A 58 -32.79 6.99 -4.03
C LEU A 58 -34.13 6.23 -4.03
N GLU A 59 -34.13 4.93 -3.74
CA GLU A 59 -35.38 4.15 -3.71
C GLU A 59 -36.36 4.71 -2.66
N MET A 60 -35.84 5.14 -1.51
CA MET A 60 -36.65 5.79 -0.47
C MET A 60 -37.32 7.08 -0.97
N ASN A 61 -36.60 7.88 -1.78
CA ASN A 61 -37.18 9.08 -2.41
C ASN A 61 -38.31 8.73 -3.37
N LEU A 62 -38.12 7.71 -4.21
CA LEU A 62 -39.13 7.25 -5.16
C LEU A 62 -40.41 6.79 -4.43
N TYR A 63 -40.28 5.99 -3.38
CA TYR A 63 -41.43 5.56 -2.57
C TYR A 63 -42.12 6.72 -1.86
N PHE A 64 -41.36 7.71 -1.38
CA PHE A 64 -41.94 8.91 -0.80
C PHE A 64 -42.80 9.67 -1.82
N PHE A 65 -42.36 9.79 -3.07
CA PHE A 65 -43.13 10.47 -4.11
C PHE A 65 -44.38 9.70 -4.53
N GLU A 66 -44.29 8.38 -4.66
CA GLU A 66 -45.42 7.50 -4.95
C GLU A 66 -46.49 7.61 -3.86
N ALA A 67 -46.08 7.54 -2.58
CA ALA A 67 -46.99 7.63 -1.44
C ALA A 67 -47.69 8.99 -1.31
N ASN A 68 -47.07 10.07 -1.78
CA ASN A 68 -47.65 11.42 -1.76
C ASN A 68 -48.50 11.74 -3.01
N GLY A 69 -48.84 10.73 -3.82
CA GLY A 69 -49.79 10.86 -4.94
C GLY A 69 -49.24 11.59 -6.15
N TYR A 70 -47.92 11.62 -6.34
CA TYR A 70 -47.31 12.22 -7.52
C TYR A 70 -47.58 11.37 -8.77
N GLN A 71 -48.52 11.82 -9.61
CA GLN A 71 -48.96 11.05 -10.79
C GLN A 71 -47.87 10.83 -11.86
N GLY A 72 -46.82 11.65 -11.87
CA GLY A 72 -45.68 11.55 -12.79
C GLY A 72 -44.52 10.69 -12.30
N TRP A 73 -44.70 9.89 -11.24
CA TRP A 73 -43.59 9.22 -10.55
C TRP A 73 -42.79 8.26 -11.44
N GLN A 74 -43.42 7.61 -12.42
CA GLN A 74 -42.73 6.73 -13.36
C GLN A 74 -41.80 7.51 -14.30
N SER A 75 -42.29 8.60 -14.88
CA SER A 75 -41.46 9.48 -15.73
C SER A 75 -40.36 10.15 -14.90
N PHE A 76 -40.64 10.53 -13.66
CA PHE A 76 -39.62 11.04 -12.75
C PHE A 76 -38.57 9.98 -12.44
N LYS A 77 -38.95 8.72 -12.19
CA LYS A 77 -38.03 7.60 -11.96
C LYS A 77 -37.06 7.41 -13.13
N GLU A 78 -37.53 7.47 -14.37
CA GLU A 78 -36.69 7.37 -15.57
C GLU A 78 -35.68 8.52 -15.66
N VAL A 79 -36.16 9.77 -15.58
CA VAL A 79 -35.30 10.98 -15.60
C VAL A 79 -34.26 10.93 -14.48
N TYR A 80 -34.65 10.40 -13.33
CA TYR A 80 -33.79 10.31 -12.17
C TYR A 80 -32.68 9.27 -12.33
N TYR A 81 -32.97 8.07 -12.86
CA TYR A 81 -31.90 7.10 -13.15
C TYR A 81 -30.97 7.61 -14.24
N GLU A 82 -31.48 8.29 -15.26
CA GLU A 82 -30.65 8.94 -16.28
C GLU A 82 -29.72 9.98 -15.66
N PHE A 83 -30.22 10.78 -14.71
CA PHE A 83 -29.41 11.75 -13.97
C PHE A 83 -28.30 11.06 -13.15
N ILE A 84 -28.61 9.97 -12.45
CA ILE A 84 -27.63 9.23 -11.63
C ILE A 84 -26.57 8.59 -12.49
N ILE A 85 -26.96 7.91 -13.57
CA ILE A 85 -26.03 7.30 -14.52
C ILE A 85 -25.17 8.40 -15.15
N GLY A 86 -25.78 9.49 -15.62
CA GLY A 86 -25.08 10.61 -16.21
C GLY A 86 -24.09 11.28 -15.26
N SER A 87 -24.48 11.50 -14.00
CA SER A 87 -23.62 12.07 -12.95
C SER A 87 -22.49 11.11 -12.57
N THR A 88 -22.77 9.83 -12.45
CA THR A 88 -21.77 8.80 -12.17
C THR A 88 -20.75 8.70 -13.31
N LEU A 89 -21.21 8.71 -14.57
CA LEU A 89 -20.33 8.69 -15.75
C LEU A 89 -19.43 9.92 -15.83
N LYS A 90 -19.91 11.11 -15.42
CA LYS A 90 -19.08 12.31 -15.29
C LYS A 90 -18.01 12.17 -14.21
N LEU A 91 -18.28 11.41 -13.14
CA LEU A 91 -17.34 11.15 -12.05
C LEU A 91 -16.30 10.07 -12.38
N VAL A 92 -16.59 9.14 -13.30
CA VAL A 92 -15.66 8.06 -13.71
C VAL A 92 -14.23 8.55 -13.98
N PRO A 93 -13.96 9.59 -14.80
CA PRO A 93 -12.60 10.06 -15.04
C PRO A 93 -11.89 10.56 -13.77
N TYR A 94 -12.62 11.24 -12.87
CA TYR A 94 -12.08 11.70 -11.60
C TYR A 94 -11.79 10.54 -10.65
N ILE A 95 -12.67 9.55 -10.59
CA ILE A 95 -12.46 8.31 -9.82
C ILE A 95 -11.24 7.56 -10.36
N ALA A 96 -11.13 7.42 -11.69
CA ALA A 96 -10.00 6.74 -12.31
C ALA A 96 -8.67 7.48 -12.03
N GLY A 97 -8.65 8.81 -12.15
CA GLY A 97 -7.50 9.63 -11.82
C GLY A 97 -7.11 9.52 -10.34
N PHE A 98 -8.11 9.57 -9.45
CA PHE A 98 -7.92 9.39 -8.02
C PHE A 98 -7.33 8.01 -7.66
N ILE A 99 -7.89 6.92 -8.22
CA ILE A 99 -7.36 5.57 -8.02
C ILE A 99 -5.95 5.45 -8.58
N ALA A 100 -5.62 6.09 -9.70
CA ALA A 100 -4.26 6.12 -10.24
C ALA A 100 -3.29 6.82 -9.27
N VAL A 101 -3.68 7.95 -8.67
CA VAL A 101 -2.87 8.64 -7.64
C VAL A 101 -2.63 7.73 -6.43
N VAL A 102 -3.68 7.12 -5.88
CA VAL A 102 -3.54 6.16 -4.77
C VAL A 102 -2.65 4.97 -5.15
N ALA A 103 -2.74 4.51 -6.41
CA ALA A 103 -1.91 3.43 -6.90
C ALA A 103 -0.42 3.81 -6.96
N ILE A 104 -0.10 5.01 -7.47
CA ILE A 104 1.26 5.55 -7.48
C ILE A 104 1.81 5.63 -6.06
N THR A 105 1.00 6.14 -5.13
CA THR A 105 1.36 6.18 -3.71
C THR A 105 1.63 4.79 -3.16
N GLY A 106 0.81 3.79 -3.51
CA GLY A 106 1.05 2.40 -3.12
C GLY A 106 2.36 1.82 -3.64
N ILE A 107 2.76 2.17 -4.87
CA ILE A 107 4.07 1.79 -5.41
C ILE A 107 5.18 2.44 -4.60
N TYR A 108 5.08 3.75 -4.32
CA TYR A 108 6.06 4.48 -3.52
C TYR A 108 6.23 3.88 -2.11
N VAL A 109 5.12 3.63 -1.42
CA VAL A 109 5.08 2.98 -0.10
C VAL A 109 5.79 1.63 -0.15
N SER A 110 5.51 0.81 -1.17
CA SER A 110 6.14 -0.50 -1.30
C SER A 110 7.64 -0.43 -1.58
N ASP A 111 8.10 0.58 -2.33
CA ASP A 111 9.53 0.78 -2.59
C ASP A 111 10.27 1.24 -1.34
N LEU A 112 9.67 2.18 -0.58
CA LEU A 112 10.18 2.65 0.71
C LEU A 112 10.40 1.48 1.69
N LEU A 113 9.43 0.56 1.76
CA LEU A 113 9.52 -0.64 2.62
C LEU A 113 10.66 -1.59 2.25
N LEU A 114 11.02 -1.66 0.96
CA LEU A 114 12.07 -2.56 0.47
C LEU A 114 13.46 -1.90 0.42
N ARG A 115 13.51 -0.57 0.48
CA ARG A 115 14.72 0.24 0.33
C ARG A 115 15.89 -0.21 1.22
N PRO A 116 15.74 -0.45 2.53
CA PRO A 116 16.87 -0.84 3.38
C PRO A 116 17.54 -2.14 2.91
N PHE A 117 16.73 -3.11 2.46
CA PHE A 117 17.24 -4.39 1.98
C PHE A 117 17.97 -4.27 0.65
N ARG A 118 17.49 -3.39 -0.24
CA ARG A 118 18.14 -3.11 -1.52
C ARG A 118 19.50 -2.45 -1.30
N ILE A 119 19.58 -1.43 -0.43
CA ILE A 119 20.84 -0.74 -0.10
C ILE A 119 21.90 -1.73 0.41
N ILE A 120 21.53 -2.60 1.37
CA ILE A 120 22.40 -3.65 1.89
C ILE A 120 22.81 -4.63 0.77
N GLY A 121 21.86 -5.12 -0.01
CA GLY A 121 22.11 -6.08 -1.07
C GLY A 121 23.03 -5.53 -2.17
N ASP A 122 22.78 -4.31 -2.62
CA ASP A 122 23.56 -3.66 -3.67
C ASP A 122 24.98 -3.33 -3.20
N TYR A 123 25.16 -2.88 -1.96
CA TYR A 123 26.48 -2.72 -1.36
C TYR A 123 27.26 -4.06 -1.36
N CYS A 124 26.63 -5.13 -0.87
CA CYS A 124 27.24 -6.46 -0.84
C CYS A 124 27.66 -6.94 -2.24
N GLU A 125 26.84 -6.70 -3.26
CA GLU A 125 27.14 -7.10 -4.63
C GLU A 125 28.32 -6.33 -5.24
N LYS A 126 28.36 -5.00 -5.05
CA LYS A 126 29.48 -4.17 -5.49
C LYS A 126 30.81 -4.62 -4.87
N VAL A 127 30.84 -4.90 -3.57
CA VAL A 127 32.05 -5.40 -2.90
C VAL A 127 32.49 -6.76 -3.45
N VAL A 128 31.53 -7.67 -3.72
CA VAL A 128 31.83 -8.98 -4.31
C VAL A 128 32.40 -8.86 -5.72
N ASN A 129 31.96 -7.86 -6.49
CA ASN A 129 32.48 -7.58 -7.82
C ASN A 129 33.86 -6.87 -7.80
N GLY A 130 34.40 -6.55 -6.63
CA GLY A 130 35.67 -5.84 -6.48
C GLY A 130 35.59 -4.33 -6.71
N GLU A 131 34.38 -3.76 -6.71
CA GLU A 131 34.19 -2.32 -6.84
C GLU A 131 34.56 -1.62 -5.52
N ASP A 132 35.28 -0.50 -5.60
CA ASP A 132 35.53 0.36 -4.45
C ASP A 132 34.26 1.16 -4.13
N THR A 133 33.57 0.76 -3.06
CA THR A 133 32.29 1.34 -2.68
C THR A 133 32.24 1.59 -1.17
N SER A 134 31.66 2.73 -0.78
CA SER A 134 31.38 3.05 0.61
C SER A 134 29.94 2.65 0.95
N TYR A 135 29.74 2.09 2.15
CA TYR A 135 28.41 1.87 2.68
C TYR A 135 27.90 3.17 3.26
N ASP A 136 26.90 3.76 2.62
CA ASP A 136 26.24 4.99 3.06
C ASP A 136 24.74 4.75 3.11
N PRO A 137 24.20 4.32 4.27
CA PRO A 137 22.78 4.17 4.42
C PRO A 137 22.16 5.54 4.71
N ASP A 138 21.32 5.98 3.79
CA ASP A 138 20.63 7.26 3.88
C ASP A 138 19.79 7.35 5.18
N PHE A 139 20.01 8.40 5.98
CA PHE A 139 19.50 8.48 7.36
C PHE A 139 17.98 8.67 7.45
N PHE A 140 17.38 9.27 6.42
CA PHE A 140 15.96 9.57 6.41
C PHE A 140 15.18 8.32 5.97
N THR A 141 14.32 7.81 6.86
CA THR A 141 13.26 6.80 6.64
C THR A 141 13.59 5.31 6.77
N ASP A 142 14.78 4.93 7.23
CA ASP A 142 15.15 3.51 7.31
C ASP A 142 14.96 2.88 8.71
N LEU A 143 14.92 1.55 8.72
CA LEU A 143 14.90 0.68 9.89
C LEU A 143 16.17 0.91 10.73
N LYS A 144 16.13 1.89 11.63
CA LYS A 144 17.28 2.39 12.41
C LYS A 144 18.14 1.28 13.01
N LEU A 145 17.53 0.25 13.58
CA LEU A 145 18.24 -0.90 14.14
C LEU A 145 19.05 -1.63 13.06
N LEU A 146 18.41 -1.97 11.94
CA LEU A 146 19.05 -2.66 10.83
C LEU A 146 20.15 -1.78 10.24
N THR A 147 19.85 -0.51 9.99
CA THR A 147 20.77 0.47 9.40
C THR A 147 22.00 0.66 10.29
N THR A 148 21.84 1.06 11.54
CA THR A 148 22.99 1.30 12.43
C THR A 148 23.80 0.03 12.70
N PHE A 149 23.14 -1.14 12.75
CA PHE A 149 23.87 -2.40 12.91
C PHE A 149 24.61 -2.80 11.63
N SER A 150 24.03 -2.57 10.45
CA SER A 150 24.69 -2.83 9.17
C SER A 150 25.91 -1.93 8.96
N GLU A 151 25.86 -0.65 9.37
CA GLU A 151 27.04 0.24 9.38
C GLU A 151 28.15 -0.33 10.26
N LEU A 152 27.83 -0.70 11.50
CA LEU A 152 28.80 -1.32 12.41
C LEU A 152 29.38 -2.60 11.80
N PHE A 153 28.54 -3.42 11.19
CA PHE A 153 28.93 -4.68 10.57
C PHE A 153 29.91 -4.46 9.42
N PHE A 154 29.54 -3.61 8.45
CA PHE A 154 30.36 -3.37 7.27
C PHE A 154 31.64 -2.58 7.59
N LEU A 155 31.59 -1.63 8.51
CA LEU A 155 32.76 -0.89 8.96
C LEU A 155 33.81 -1.81 9.61
N ASN A 156 33.37 -2.73 10.47
CA ASN A 156 34.27 -3.69 11.11
C ASN A 156 34.93 -4.60 10.09
N ILE A 157 34.15 -5.18 9.17
CA ILE A 157 34.70 -6.06 8.13
C ILE A 157 35.67 -5.29 7.23
N HIS A 158 35.31 -4.07 6.81
CA HIS A 158 36.17 -3.24 5.98
C HIS A 158 37.50 -2.93 6.67
N ASN A 159 37.48 -2.57 7.96
CA ASN A 159 38.69 -2.28 8.74
C ASN A 159 39.58 -3.52 8.89
N THR A 160 38.99 -4.68 9.18
CA THR A 160 39.72 -5.96 9.28
C THR A 160 40.37 -6.34 7.97
N ARG A 161 39.64 -6.22 6.84
CA ARG A 161 40.15 -6.48 5.49
C ARG A 161 41.30 -5.54 5.14
N LYS A 162 41.16 -4.23 5.40
CA LYS A 162 42.19 -3.23 5.16
C LYS A 162 43.44 -3.46 6.01
N ALA A 163 43.28 -3.89 7.26
CA ALA A 163 44.37 -4.23 8.16
C ALA A 163 45.03 -5.58 7.83
N LYS A 164 44.49 -6.36 6.87
CA LYS A 164 44.91 -7.73 6.53
C LYS A 164 44.98 -8.65 7.76
N ARG A 165 44.01 -8.50 8.68
CA ARG A 165 43.89 -9.33 9.88
C ARG A 165 42.84 -10.41 9.66
N SER A 166 42.96 -11.51 10.39
CA SER A 166 41.86 -12.45 10.52
C SER A 166 40.71 -11.81 11.30
N LEU A 167 39.49 -12.15 10.95
CA LEU A 167 38.31 -11.73 11.69
C LEU A 167 38.29 -12.52 13.01
N GLU A 168 38.45 -11.82 14.13
CA GLU A 168 38.31 -12.40 15.46
C GLU A 168 36.89 -12.17 15.98
N PRO A 169 36.35 -13.06 16.83
CA PRO A 169 35.06 -12.85 17.46
C PRO A 169 35.01 -11.50 18.18
N MET A 170 34.05 -10.66 17.80
CA MET A 170 33.88 -9.33 18.35
C MET A 170 32.86 -9.34 19.49
N ASP A 171 33.17 -8.63 20.57
CA ASP A 171 32.19 -8.30 21.60
C ASP A 171 31.19 -7.27 21.07
N ILE A 172 29.97 -7.75 20.81
CA ILE A 172 28.90 -6.92 20.28
C ILE A 172 28.31 -6.07 21.42
N PRO A 173 28.08 -4.75 21.21
CA PRO A 173 27.47 -3.88 22.21
C PRO A 173 26.20 -4.47 22.84
N THR A 174 26.07 -4.30 24.16
CA THR A 174 24.98 -4.91 24.97
C THR A 174 23.58 -4.52 24.48
N LYS A 175 23.45 -3.34 23.83
CA LYS A 175 22.20 -2.90 23.18
C LYS A 175 21.72 -3.83 22.07
N TYR A 176 22.62 -4.51 21.36
CA TYR A 176 22.28 -5.42 20.26
C TYR A 176 22.23 -6.89 20.69
N THR A 177 22.88 -7.27 21.80
CA THR A 177 22.87 -8.66 22.27
C THR A 177 21.54 -9.05 22.90
N ARG A 178 20.83 -8.12 23.52
CA ARG A 178 19.50 -8.34 24.15
C ARG A 178 18.35 -8.53 23.17
N ILE A 179 18.59 -8.35 21.87
CA ILE A 179 17.55 -8.40 20.83
C ILE A 179 17.39 -9.84 20.34
N HIS A 180 16.36 -10.54 20.80
CA HIS A 180 16.09 -11.94 20.43
C HIS A 180 14.88 -12.12 19.52
N GLN A 181 14.14 -11.05 19.26
CA GLN A 181 12.95 -11.04 18.41
C GLN A 181 12.88 -9.74 17.59
N PRO A 182 12.03 -9.67 16.55
CA PRO A 182 11.80 -8.43 15.81
C PRO A 182 11.44 -7.28 16.75
N VAL A 183 12.26 -6.22 16.73
CA VAL A 183 12.04 -5.04 17.56
C VAL A 183 11.04 -4.13 16.88
N SER A 184 10.10 -3.60 17.66
CA SER A 184 9.18 -2.60 17.17
C SER A 184 9.90 -1.24 17.03
N GLU A 185 10.36 -0.91 15.83
CA GLU A 185 10.87 0.42 15.48
C GLU A 185 9.73 1.45 15.35
N THR A 186 9.35 2.05 16.48
CA THR A 186 8.23 2.99 16.59
C THR A 186 8.38 4.23 15.72
N ALA A 187 9.59 4.77 15.57
CA ALA A 187 9.83 5.96 14.74
C ALA A 187 9.57 5.67 13.24
N PHE A 188 10.11 4.57 12.74
CA PHE A 188 9.86 4.10 11.37
C PHE A 188 8.37 3.82 11.15
N PHE A 189 7.74 3.08 12.08
CA PHE A 189 6.31 2.82 12.03
C PHE A 189 5.50 4.12 12.01
N LEU A 190 5.82 5.09 12.86
CA LEU A 190 5.07 6.34 12.96
C LEU A 190 5.18 7.18 11.70
N GLN A 191 6.38 7.35 11.12
CA GLN A 191 6.58 8.08 9.86
C GLN A 191 5.76 7.45 8.73
N TYR A 192 5.88 6.13 8.59
CA TYR A 192 5.15 5.34 7.60
C TYR A 192 3.63 5.40 7.80
N PHE A 193 3.20 5.27 9.05
CA PHE A 193 1.80 5.33 9.45
C PHE A 193 1.19 6.70 9.18
N LEU A 194 1.89 7.78 9.51
CA LEU A 194 1.46 9.15 9.22
C LEU A 194 1.31 9.38 7.72
N TYR A 195 2.25 8.88 6.92
CA TYR A 195 2.16 8.96 5.47
C TYR A 195 0.90 8.24 4.94
N ILE A 196 0.65 7.01 5.38
CA ILE A 196 -0.57 6.26 5.00
C ILE A 196 -1.83 6.97 5.49
N LEU A 197 -1.80 7.57 6.69
CA LEU A 197 -2.93 8.29 7.25
C LEU A 197 -3.28 9.53 6.42
N ILE A 198 -2.28 10.30 5.96
CA ILE A 198 -2.49 11.44 5.06
C ILE A 198 -3.18 10.98 3.78
N VAL A 199 -2.70 9.89 3.17
CA VAL A 199 -3.30 9.30 1.97
C VAL A 199 -4.74 8.85 2.22
N SER A 200 -5.00 8.24 3.38
CA SER A 200 -6.34 7.83 3.80
C SER A 200 -7.28 9.04 3.97
N ILE A 201 -6.81 10.14 4.58
CA ILE A 201 -7.62 11.35 4.75
C ILE A 201 -7.94 11.98 3.39
N CYS A 202 -6.95 12.08 2.48
CA CYS A 202 -7.20 12.58 1.12
C CYS A 202 -8.19 11.69 0.36
N ALA A 203 -8.07 10.37 0.50
CA ALA A 203 -8.98 9.40 -0.10
C ALA A 203 -10.41 9.55 0.43
N TYR A 204 -10.53 9.71 1.74
CA TYR A 204 -11.79 10.01 2.39
C TYR A 204 -12.40 11.31 1.83
N MET A 205 -11.65 12.42 1.82
CA MET A 205 -12.18 13.72 1.41
C MET A 205 -12.73 13.66 -0.03
N ALA A 206 -12.05 12.96 -0.93
CA ALA A 206 -12.52 12.74 -2.29
C ALA A 206 -13.86 11.97 -2.32
N LEU A 207 -13.97 10.88 -1.55
CA LEU A 207 -15.20 10.09 -1.47
C LEU A 207 -16.36 10.88 -0.82
N TYR A 208 -16.06 11.67 0.21
CA TYR A 208 -17.04 12.53 0.88
C TYR A 208 -17.63 13.55 -0.08
N ILE A 209 -16.77 14.33 -0.74
CA ILE A 209 -17.20 15.35 -1.72
C ILE A 209 -18.04 14.70 -2.81
N ALA A 210 -17.57 13.60 -3.40
CA ALA A 210 -18.31 12.90 -4.46
C ALA A 210 -19.70 12.43 -3.98
N THR A 211 -19.79 11.88 -2.76
CA THR A 211 -21.07 11.39 -2.22
C THR A 211 -22.04 12.53 -1.92
N VAL A 212 -21.56 13.60 -1.28
CA VAL A 212 -22.38 14.77 -0.93
C VAL A 212 -22.86 15.48 -2.20
N ASP A 213 -21.99 15.66 -3.20
CA ASP A 213 -22.37 16.27 -4.47
C ASP A 213 -23.44 15.45 -5.21
N MET A 214 -23.29 14.12 -5.23
CA MET A 214 -24.31 13.23 -5.81
C MET A 214 -25.65 13.34 -5.09
N HIS A 215 -25.62 13.34 -3.75
CA HIS A 215 -26.84 13.47 -2.93
C HIS A 215 -27.51 14.84 -3.08
N GLN A 216 -26.73 15.92 -3.17
CA GLN A 216 -27.29 17.25 -3.41
C GLN A 216 -27.91 17.35 -4.80
N GLY A 217 -27.27 16.77 -5.82
CA GLY A 217 -27.82 16.67 -7.17
C GLY A 217 -29.18 15.95 -7.20
N ILE A 218 -29.27 14.85 -6.44
CA ILE A 218 -30.50 14.11 -6.17
C ILE A 218 -31.61 15.01 -5.59
N ILE A 219 -31.31 15.74 -4.52
CA ILE A 219 -32.27 16.61 -3.86
C ILE A 219 -32.72 17.74 -4.78
N ASN A 220 -31.79 18.35 -5.53
CA ASN A 220 -32.08 19.44 -6.44
C ASN A 220 -33.03 18.99 -7.56
N LEU A 221 -32.77 17.83 -8.18
CA LEU A 221 -33.63 17.28 -9.22
C LEU A 221 -35.05 17.02 -8.70
N ALA A 222 -35.17 16.49 -7.48
CA ALA A 222 -36.46 16.30 -6.84
C ALA A 222 -37.16 17.64 -6.55
N GLY A 223 -36.43 18.64 -6.07
CA GLY A 223 -36.93 19.99 -5.79
C GLY A 223 -37.43 20.74 -7.03
N GLU A 224 -36.79 20.56 -8.19
CA GLU A 224 -37.23 21.15 -9.46
C GLU A 224 -38.47 20.45 -10.02
N SER A 225 -38.61 19.14 -9.79
CA SER A 225 -39.70 18.32 -10.34
C SER A 225 -40.99 18.37 -9.52
N LEU A 226 -40.91 18.84 -8.28
CA LEU A 226 -42.00 18.82 -7.31
C LEU A 226 -42.24 20.22 -6.74
N LYS A 227 -43.51 20.57 -6.48
CA LYS A 227 -43.83 21.80 -5.74
C LYS A 227 -43.32 21.67 -4.31
N SER A 228 -42.35 22.50 -3.95
CA SER A 228 -41.77 22.54 -2.61
C SER A 228 -42.86 22.66 -1.54
N SER A 229 -42.92 21.67 -0.66
CA SER A 229 -43.81 21.63 0.49
C SER A 229 -42.99 21.49 1.77
N LYS A 230 -43.52 21.99 2.90
CA LYS A 230 -42.84 21.87 4.21
C LYS A 230 -42.51 20.41 4.56
N MET A 231 -43.36 19.47 4.16
CA MET A 231 -43.16 18.03 4.39
C MET A 231 -41.96 17.50 3.60
N MET A 232 -41.82 17.91 2.35
CA MET A 232 -40.72 17.49 1.47
C MET A 232 -39.37 18.05 1.95
N THR A 233 -39.33 19.31 2.36
CA THR A 233 -38.12 19.90 2.97
C THR A 233 -37.72 19.17 4.24
N TYR A 234 -38.69 18.86 5.12
CA TYR A 234 -38.41 18.09 6.34
C TYR A 234 -37.82 16.71 6.03
N PHE A 235 -38.41 16.00 5.06
CA PHE A 235 -37.96 14.67 4.65
C PHE A 235 -36.51 14.68 4.13
N PHE A 236 -36.15 15.60 3.22
CA PHE A 236 -34.78 15.67 2.71
C PHE A 236 -33.75 16.12 3.74
N ASN A 237 -34.13 17.00 4.67
CA ASN A 237 -33.24 17.37 5.76
C ASN A 237 -32.93 16.14 6.64
N ARG A 238 -33.94 15.35 7.00
CA ARG A 238 -33.73 14.09 7.74
C ARG A 238 -32.94 13.06 6.94
N GLN A 239 -33.17 12.96 5.64
CA GLN A 239 -32.37 12.10 4.77
C GLN A 239 -30.89 12.51 4.75
N THR A 240 -30.62 13.81 4.74
CA THR A 240 -29.26 14.36 4.75
C THR A 240 -28.57 14.06 6.07
N GLU A 241 -29.26 14.17 7.20
CA GLU A 241 -28.74 13.75 8.51
C GLU A 241 -28.38 12.26 8.50
N VAL A 242 -29.27 11.39 8.01
CA VAL A 242 -29.00 9.95 7.90
C VAL A 242 -27.79 9.66 7.01
N LEU A 243 -27.65 10.37 5.89
CA LEU A 243 -26.48 10.22 5.02
C LEU A 243 -25.19 10.63 5.75
N GLN A 244 -25.22 11.69 6.56
CA GLN A 244 -24.07 12.12 7.35
C GLN A 244 -23.67 11.08 8.40
N ASP A 245 -24.63 10.46 9.08
CA ASP A 245 -24.37 9.38 10.03
C ASP A 245 -23.72 8.16 9.33
N VAL A 246 -24.26 7.77 8.17
CA VAL A 246 -23.69 6.69 7.35
C VAL A 246 -22.27 7.04 6.89
N LEU A 247 -22.05 8.27 6.41
CA LEU A 247 -20.73 8.75 6.00
C LEU A 247 -19.71 8.63 7.13
N GLN A 248 -20.07 9.04 8.36
CA GLN A 248 -19.20 8.94 9.53
C GLN A 248 -18.84 7.49 9.89
N VAL A 249 -19.80 6.56 9.77
CA VAL A 249 -19.53 5.14 10.02
C VAL A 249 -18.60 4.55 8.97
N VAL A 250 -18.86 4.81 7.68
CA VAL A 250 -18.03 4.32 6.57
C VAL A 250 -16.62 4.92 6.65
N MET A 251 -16.53 6.20 7.01
CA MET A 251 -15.29 6.90 7.32
C MET A 251 -14.45 6.20 8.39
N PHE A 252 -15.08 5.93 9.53
CA PHE A 252 -14.40 5.31 10.65
C PHE A 252 -13.86 3.93 10.24
N GLY A 253 -14.67 3.14 9.54
CA GLY A 253 -14.24 1.87 8.94
C GLY A 253 -13.08 2.04 7.95
N HIS A 254 -13.13 3.05 7.09
CA HIS A 254 -12.09 3.35 6.11
C HIS A 254 -10.73 3.63 6.76
N ILE A 255 -10.71 4.50 7.78
CA ILE A 255 -9.50 4.82 8.54
C ILE A 255 -8.98 3.57 9.26
N LEU A 256 -9.85 2.79 9.91
CA LEU A 256 -9.46 1.55 10.58
C LEU A 256 -8.82 0.54 9.62
N MET A 257 -9.34 0.42 8.39
CA MET A 257 -8.76 -0.45 7.37
C MET A 257 -7.35 0.01 6.95
N TYR A 258 -7.12 1.31 6.81
CA TYR A 258 -5.78 1.84 6.54
C TYR A 258 -4.82 1.67 7.73
N VAL A 259 -5.30 1.83 8.96
CA VAL A 259 -4.52 1.54 10.18
C VAL A 259 -4.11 0.06 10.21
N ALA A 260 -5.05 -0.84 9.95
CA ALA A 260 -4.79 -2.27 9.86
C ALA A 260 -3.81 -2.61 8.73
N LEU A 261 -3.94 -1.96 7.57
CA LEU A 261 -3.01 -2.11 6.45
C LEU A 261 -1.59 -1.64 6.79
N ALA A 262 -1.46 -0.48 7.43
CA ALA A 262 -0.16 0.05 7.85
C ALA A 262 0.55 -0.91 8.81
N ARG A 263 -0.19 -1.43 9.81
CA ARG A 263 0.30 -2.46 10.74
C ARG A 263 0.71 -3.73 10.00
N HIS A 264 -0.12 -4.22 9.08
CA HIS A 264 0.17 -5.42 8.28
C HIS A 264 1.45 -5.28 7.46
N LEU A 265 1.63 -4.14 6.78
CA LEU A 265 2.81 -3.88 5.95
C LEU A 265 4.08 -3.70 6.77
N TYR A 266 3.98 -3.06 7.93
CA TYR A 266 5.07 -2.96 8.89
C TYR A 266 5.60 -4.34 9.33
N TYR A 267 4.71 -5.24 9.76
CA TYR A 267 5.13 -6.60 10.16
C TYR A 267 5.70 -7.44 9.01
N LYS A 268 5.38 -7.12 7.76
CA LYS A 268 6.01 -7.76 6.59
C LYS A 268 7.50 -7.42 6.46
N VAL A 269 7.95 -6.30 7.03
CA VAL A 269 9.34 -5.84 6.92
C VAL A 269 10.16 -6.12 8.17
N CYS A 270 9.56 -6.04 9.36
CA CYS A 270 10.28 -6.24 10.62
C CYS A 270 10.89 -7.63 10.78
N GLY A 271 10.17 -8.69 10.37
CA GLY A 271 10.66 -10.07 10.46
C GLY A 271 11.96 -10.29 9.66
N PRO A 272 11.97 -9.95 8.36
CA PRO A 272 13.18 -9.98 7.54
C PRO A 272 14.34 -9.14 8.06
N ALA A 273 14.05 -7.92 8.51
CA ALA A 273 15.06 -7.02 9.06
C ALA A 273 15.76 -7.65 10.27
N PHE A 274 14.98 -8.26 11.17
CA PHE A 274 15.52 -9.01 12.28
C PHE A 274 16.34 -10.22 11.84
N GLY A 275 15.90 -10.97 10.82
CA GLY A 275 16.65 -12.12 10.30
C GLY A 275 18.03 -11.74 9.73
N ILE A 276 18.11 -10.63 8.99
CA ILE A 276 19.38 -10.08 8.49
C ILE A 276 20.26 -9.61 9.64
N PHE A 277 19.71 -8.80 10.55
CA PHE A 277 20.40 -8.33 11.75
C PHE A 277 20.97 -9.50 12.56
N ALA A 278 20.17 -10.53 12.83
CA ALA A 278 20.57 -11.69 13.61
C ALA A 278 21.71 -12.47 12.94
N THR A 279 21.70 -12.56 11.61
CA THR A 279 22.74 -13.22 10.83
C THR A 279 24.05 -12.44 10.87
N MET A 280 24.02 -11.14 10.60
CA MET A 280 25.19 -10.26 10.71
C MET A 280 25.79 -10.32 12.12
N ARG A 281 24.93 -10.35 13.14
CA ARG A 281 25.34 -10.47 14.54
C ARG A 281 25.99 -11.81 14.85
N ALA A 282 25.44 -12.91 14.37
CA ALA A 282 26.02 -14.24 14.55
C ALA A 282 27.38 -14.36 13.85
N PHE A 283 27.52 -13.76 12.66
CA PHE A 283 28.76 -13.73 11.91
C PHE A 283 29.88 -13.00 12.68
N LEU A 284 29.63 -11.80 13.21
CA LEU A 284 30.62 -11.06 14.02
C LEU A 284 30.99 -11.77 15.33
N LYS A 285 30.12 -12.62 15.87
CA LYS A 285 30.42 -13.44 17.07
C LYS A 285 31.27 -14.68 16.77
N GLY A 286 31.74 -14.84 15.53
CA GLY A 286 32.57 -15.98 15.14
C GLY A 286 31.82 -17.13 14.46
N ASN A 287 30.48 -17.06 14.34
CA ASN A 287 29.75 -18.06 13.55
C ASN A 287 29.75 -17.67 12.06
N TYR A 288 30.92 -17.82 11.43
CA TYR A 288 31.16 -17.43 10.04
C TYR A 288 30.37 -18.25 9.01
N SER A 289 29.82 -19.41 9.41
CA SER A 289 28.92 -20.22 8.57
C SER A 289 27.49 -19.69 8.49
N SER A 290 27.14 -18.68 9.29
CA SER A 290 25.78 -18.12 9.35
C SER A 290 25.35 -17.52 8.02
N ARG A 291 24.16 -17.88 7.53
CA ARG A 291 23.57 -17.34 6.30
C ARG A 291 22.14 -16.91 6.52
N VAL A 292 21.71 -15.88 5.80
CA VAL A 292 20.33 -15.40 5.83
C VAL A 292 19.45 -16.39 5.10
N HIS A 293 18.49 -16.97 5.81
CA HIS A 293 17.45 -17.82 5.23
C HIS A 293 16.08 -17.37 5.72
N LEU A 294 15.32 -16.71 4.85
CA LEU A 294 14.00 -16.15 5.16
C LEU A 294 12.89 -16.97 4.47
N ILE A 295 12.15 -17.76 5.24
CA ILE A 295 11.01 -18.54 4.74
C ILE A 295 9.79 -17.63 4.63
N GLY A 296 9.11 -17.62 3.48
CA GLY A 296 7.91 -16.81 3.25
C GLY A 296 8.17 -15.35 2.84
N TYR A 297 9.44 -14.95 2.69
CA TYR A 297 9.87 -13.60 2.32
C TYR A 297 10.55 -13.57 0.94
N TYR A 298 9.85 -14.17 -0.02
CA TYR A 298 10.28 -14.35 -1.41
C TYR A 298 10.79 -13.05 -2.07
N TYR A 299 10.07 -11.94 -1.86
CA TYR A 299 10.41 -10.62 -2.39
C TYR A 299 11.75 -10.04 -1.91
N LEU A 300 12.40 -10.63 -0.90
CA LEU A 300 13.74 -10.24 -0.43
C LEU A 300 14.83 -11.26 -0.80
N ARG A 301 14.48 -12.36 -1.46
CA ARG A 301 15.39 -13.46 -1.73
C ARG A 301 16.61 -13.02 -2.52
N THR A 302 16.44 -12.16 -3.52
CA THR A 302 17.54 -11.64 -4.34
C THR A 302 18.55 -10.87 -3.47
N HIS A 303 18.08 -9.94 -2.64
CA HIS A 303 18.91 -9.16 -1.74
C HIS A 303 19.60 -10.03 -0.68
N CYS A 304 18.90 -11.02 -0.12
CA CYS A 304 19.48 -11.99 0.81
C CYS A 304 20.57 -12.85 0.16
N ARG A 305 20.43 -13.22 -1.12
CA ARG A 305 21.47 -13.94 -1.88
C ARG A 305 22.69 -13.07 -2.11
N LYS A 306 22.54 -11.78 -2.41
CA LYS A 306 23.65 -10.83 -2.53
C LYS A 306 24.44 -10.78 -1.22
N LEU A 307 23.76 -10.64 -0.08
CA LEU A 307 24.38 -10.67 1.24
C LEU A 307 25.08 -12.00 1.54
N ASN A 308 24.45 -13.14 1.26
CA ASN A 308 25.07 -14.44 1.50
C ASN A 308 26.35 -14.65 0.68
N ARG A 309 26.39 -14.22 -0.59
CA ARG A 309 27.60 -14.23 -1.42
C ARG A 309 28.72 -13.37 -0.81
N TYR A 310 28.35 -12.21 -0.27
CA TYR A 310 29.29 -11.35 0.45
C TYR A 310 29.84 -12.05 1.70
N LEU A 311 28.99 -12.69 2.50
CA LEU A 311 29.43 -13.46 3.69
C LEU A 311 30.35 -14.63 3.30
N ASP A 312 30.07 -15.32 2.18
CA ASP A 312 30.93 -16.39 1.65
C ASP A 312 32.32 -15.86 1.27
N LEU A 313 32.38 -14.68 0.64
CA LEU A 313 33.64 -14.02 0.28
C LEU A 313 34.42 -13.62 1.53
N MET A 314 33.77 -12.97 2.49
CA MET A 314 34.41 -12.51 3.73
C MET A 314 34.91 -13.67 4.58
N GLN A 315 34.18 -14.79 4.62
CA GLN A 315 34.67 -16.01 5.26
C GLN A 315 35.95 -16.51 4.57
N LYS A 316 35.98 -16.59 3.24
CA LYS A 316 37.18 -17.06 2.53
C LYS A 316 38.39 -16.14 2.68
N GLU A 317 38.17 -14.84 2.76
CA GLU A 317 39.26 -13.85 2.81
C GLU A 317 39.79 -13.59 4.23
N LEU A 318 38.95 -13.74 5.27
CA LEU A 318 39.25 -13.25 6.62
C LEU A 318 39.28 -14.35 7.70
N THR A 319 38.98 -15.61 7.40
CA THR A 319 39.00 -16.71 8.38
C THR A 319 39.87 -17.86 7.89
#